data_AF-A0A5Q4EC39-F1
#
_entry.id   AF-A0A5Q4EC39-F1
#
_cell.length_a   1.000
_cell.length_b   1.000
_cell.length_c   1.000
_cell.angle_alpha   90.00
_cell.angle_beta   90.00
_cell.angle_gamma   90.00
#
_symmetry.space_group_name_H-M   'P 1'
#
loop_
_entity.id
_entity.type
_entity.pdbx_description
1 polymer ?
#
loop_
_entity_poly.entity_id
_entity_poly.type
_entity_poly.pdbx_seq_one_letter_code
_entity_poly.pdbx_strand_id
1 'polypeptide(L)'
;MGTWVKETDEAFYLMQGNRWISRIQKRPSASNPNEQVLNVEGMREWFLRSDAPLAMTVSVGAGGPEPEQAGADPVPPQQQTTPPAQATVPPQQPAAPPPPGVGGQGPAPSPEALALRVKSTTFFKLQPKLSSQLSDSEKVLVTNGTRLDIQYYIDVGNHHWQVQLREPTLGDQTTRSWFVYTPDIDMLTGIRLRVVSDTLLKAEPKMSSQLSEAQKVLVKNGTQLNLMAFKPAAGDHFEIELADAIGGAEVATKWYVFSPDVKIDGNRETLEVAGDTIFKTAPVQSSQLGDADKVLVKKGTVFLLNSYAQPDKNHVRVALQGAFLGPQNRTTWHAYMPDIRISGTEIGNHPKDQGPGRPANPADRGIPLTLPGFSGTYYSNDPIQPKNRYGVRGNFTWGEALHVNRSTGRYRRPANARVVHGILKVADVMEQIRKMYGDKPLQINSWYRDPATNRAVGGARLSSHLTGDAVDFVVPGVRCSDVYARLNPWWGSRGGLASSSVFTHIDVRGYWARWSYGY
;
A
#
# COMPACT_ATOMS: atom_id res chain seq x y z
N MET A 1 25.55 9.74 -29.51
CA MET A 1 26.69 9.60 -28.57
C MET A 1 26.13 9.09 -27.26
N GLY A 2 26.75 8.06 -26.66
CA GLY A 2 26.34 7.58 -25.35
C GLY A 2 26.63 8.60 -24.25
N THR A 3 25.90 8.53 -23.14
CA THR A 3 26.27 9.29 -21.94
C THR A 3 27.46 8.63 -21.24
N TRP A 4 28.12 9.35 -20.34
CA TRP A 4 29.19 8.81 -19.50
C TRP A 4 29.22 9.56 -18.16
N VAL A 5 29.86 8.99 -17.15
CA VAL A 5 29.95 9.61 -15.82
C VAL A 5 31.30 10.29 -15.64
N LYS A 6 31.33 11.58 -15.31
CA LYS A 6 32.53 12.29 -14.88
C LYS A 6 32.49 12.51 -13.39
N GLU A 7 33.56 12.18 -12.69
CA GLU A 7 33.76 12.52 -11.29
C GLU A 7 34.82 13.63 -11.16
N THR A 8 34.56 14.58 -10.27
CA THR A 8 35.44 15.70 -9.90
C THR A 8 35.46 15.85 -8.38
N ASP A 9 36.30 16.76 -7.86
CA ASP A 9 36.38 17.02 -6.42
C ASP A 9 35.02 17.44 -5.82
N GLU A 10 34.14 18.09 -6.60
CA GLU A 10 32.84 18.58 -6.12
C GLU A 10 31.66 17.61 -6.32
N ALA A 11 31.64 16.84 -7.41
CA ALA A 11 30.44 16.11 -7.81
C ALA A 11 30.69 14.94 -8.78
N PHE A 12 29.62 14.18 -9.01
CA PHE A 12 29.48 13.27 -10.14
C PHE A 12 28.51 13.87 -11.15
N TYR A 13 28.85 13.77 -12.43
CA TYR A 13 28.09 14.33 -13.54
C TYR A 13 27.71 13.25 -14.53
N LEU A 14 26.45 13.24 -14.97
CA LEU A 14 26.05 12.55 -16.18
C LEU A 14 26.35 13.47 -17.37
N MET A 15 27.32 13.08 -18.18
CA MET A 15 27.83 13.84 -19.32
C MET A 15 27.13 13.44 -20.61
N GLN A 16 26.85 14.42 -21.46
CA GLN A 16 26.45 14.24 -22.85
C GLN A 16 27.33 15.15 -23.72
N GLY A 17 28.27 14.55 -24.45
CA GLY A 17 29.37 15.31 -25.07
C GLY A 17 30.27 15.93 -23.99
N ASN A 18 30.58 17.22 -24.13
CA ASN A 18 31.43 17.98 -23.20
C ASN A 18 30.64 18.72 -22.09
N ARG A 19 29.33 18.50 -22.00
CA ARG A 19 28.44 19.18 -21.03
C ARG A 19 27.72 18.17 -20.14
N TRP A 20 27.36 18.57 -18.93
CA TRP A 20 26.59 17.71 -18.02
C TRP A 20 25.09 17.99 -18.09
N ILE A 21 24.28 16.93 -17.94
CA ILE A 21 22.81 16.98 -17.97
C ILE A 21 22.17 16.59 -16.63
N SER A 22 22.93 15.98 -15.72
CA SER A 22 22.54 15.73 -14.33
C SER A 22 23.78 15.75 -13.44
N ARG A 23 23.66 16.22 -12.20
CA ARG A 23 24.77 16.25 -11.22
C ARG A 23 24.35 15.68 -9.87
N ILE A 24 25.27 15.01 -9.18
CA ILE A 24 25.14 14.52 -7.81
C ILE A 24 26.29 15.10 -7.02
N GLN A 25 25.98 15.98 -6.08
CA GLN A 25 26.97 16.69 -5.29
C GLN A 25 27.55 15.78 -4.20
N LYS A 26 28.87 15.84 -4.03
CA LYS A 26 29.56 15.23 -2.92
C LYS A 26 29.46 16.09 -1.67
N ARG A 27 29.62 15.47 -0.52
CA ARG A 27 29.61 16.14 0.80
C ARG A 27 30.71 15.54 1.65
N PRO A 28 31.34 16.31 2.56
CA PRO A 28 32.34 15.74 3.47
C PRO A 28 31.77 14.58 4.30
N SER A 29 32.58 13.55 4.52
CA SER A 29 32.28 12.47 5.46
C SER A 29 32.31 13.01 6.89
N ALA A 30 31.35 12.58 7.72
CA ALA A 30 31.26 13.02 9.11
C ALA A 30 32.36 12.40 10.00
N SER A 31 33.01 11.32 9.54
CA SER A 31 33.96 10.53 10.32
C SER A 31 35.40 10.59 9.80
N ASN A 32 35.61 11.07 8.57
CA ASN A 32 36.94 11.17 7.97
C ASN A 32 37.05 12.47 7.14
N PRO A 33 37.89 13.44 7.55
CA PRO A 33 38.01 14.72 6.86
C PRO A 33 38.57 14.63 5.44
N ASN A 34 39.18 13.49 5.08
CA ASN A 34 39.71 13.23 3.74
C ASN A 34 38.72 12.49 2.83
N GLU A 35 37.50 12.17 3.32
CA GLU A 35 36.49 11.45 2.56
C GLU A 35 35.33 12.35 2.12
N GLN A 36 34.79 12.01 0.96
CA GLN A 36 33.60 12.62 0.38
C GLN A 36 32.53 11.53 0.19
N VAL A 37 31.30 11.83 0.57
CA VAL A 37 30.12 10.96 0.47
C VAL A 37 29.16 11.57 -0.53
N LEU A 38 28.57 10.74 -1.40
CA LEU A 38 27.52 11.16 -2.32
C LEU A 38 26.29 10.26 -2.19
N ASN A 39 25.12 10.80 -2.52
CA ASN A 39 23.90 10.00 -2.61
C ASN A 39 23.80 9.35 -4.00
N VAL A 40 24.16 8.07 -4.08
CA VAL A 40 24.13 7.29 -5.34
C VAL A 40 22.72 6.94 -5.80
N GLU A 41 21.67 7.16 -5.01
CA GLU A 41 20.27 6.89 -5.42
C GLU A 41 19.89 7.66 -6.69
N GLY A 42 20.38 8.89 -6.85
CA GLY A 42 20.17 9.69 -8.05
C GLY A 42 20.79 9.09 -9.33
N MET A 43 21.75 8.18 -9.20
CA MET A 43 22.38 7.49 -10.34
C MET A 43 21.49 6.40 -10.92
N ARG A 44 20.50 5.89 -10.17
CA ARG A 44 19.57 4.86 -10.66
C ARG A 44 18.88 5.31 -11.94
N GLU A 45 18.43 6.57 -11.97
CA GLU A 45 17.80 7.16 -13.14
C GLU A 45 18.78 7.30 -14.32
N TRP A 46 20.08 7.40 -14.08
CA TRP A 46 21.09 7.46 -15.14
C TRP A 46 21.23 6.11 -15.86
N PHE A 47 21.24 5.01 -15.11
CA PHE A 47 21.39 3.66 -15.65
C PHE A 47 20.12 3.07 -16.27
N LEU A 48 18.95 3.67 -16.01
CA LEU A 48 17.67 3.27 -16.62
C LEU A 48 17.38 3.99 -17.95
N ARG A 49 18.22 4.95 -18.35
CA ARG A 49 18.08 5.65 -19.64
C ARG A 49 18.39 4.71 -20.80
N SER A 50 17.78 4.98 -21.95
CA SER A 50 18.10 4.27 -23.20
C SER A 50 19.54 4.48 -23.68
N ASP A 51 20.18 5.58 -23.27
CA ASP A 51 21.59 5.92 -23.55
C ASP A 51 22.48 5.81 -22.30
N ALA A 52 22.14 4.89 -21.38
CA ALA A 52 22.80 4.68 -20.09
C ALA A 52 24.33 4.78 -20.17
N PRO A 53 24.99 5.37 -19.16
CA PRO A 53 26.41 5.64 -19.23
C PRO A 53 27.21 4.35 -19.29
N LEU A 54 28.07 4.23 -20.30
CA LEU A 54 28.87 3.02 -20.54
C LEU A 54 30.31 3.13 -20.01
N ALA A 55 30.70 4.32 -19.55
CA ALA A 55 32.03 4.61 -19.04
C ALA A 55 31.95 5.60 -17.88
N MET A 56 32.95 5.51 -16.99
CA MET A 56 33.16 6.44 -15.89
C MET A 56 34.61 6.92 -15.92
N THR A 57 34.80 8.23 -15.85
CA THR A 57 36.12 8.86 -15.69
C THR A 57 36.25 9.34 -14.26
N VAL A 58 37.35 8.94 -13.61
CA VAL A 58 37.73 9.32 -12.26
C VAL A 58 39.00 10.15 -12.34
N SER A 59 39.04 11.30 -11.68
CA SER A 59 40.20 12.19 -11.70
C SER A 59 40.58 12.54 -10.26
N VAL A 60 41.81 12.21 -9.85
CA VAL A 60 42.29 12.47 -8.49
C VAL A 60 43.02 13.81 -8.47
N GLY A 61 42.51 14.78 -7.71
CA GLY A 61 43.14 16.10 -7.52
C GLY A 61 43.16 16.96 -8.78
N ALA A 62 42.05 17.00 -9.51
CA ALA A 62 42.00 17.54 -10.86
C ALA A 62 42.29 19.05 -10.93
N GLY A 63 41.95 19.82 -9.88
CA GLY A 63 42.25 21.26 -9.76
C GLY A 63 41.72 22.16 -10.89
N GLY A 64 40.98 21.60 -11.84
CA GLY A 64 40.44 22.26 -13.02
C GLY A 64 38.97 22.63 -12.84
N PRO A 65 38.43 23.49 -13.72
CA PRO A 65 37.05 23.93 -13.63
C PRO A 65 36.06 22.77 -13.81
N GLU A 66 34.97 22.83 -13.05
CA GLU A 66 33.85 21.89 -13.16
C GLU A 66 33.23 21.92 -14.57
N PRO A 67 32.70 20.78 -15.07
CA PRO A 67 32.11 20.73 -16.40
C PRO A 67 30.92 21.69 -16.51
N GLU A 68 30.73 22.25 -17.71
CA GLU A 68 29.63 23.19 -17.98
C GLU A 68 28.27 22.48 -18.07
N GLN A 69 27.22 23.13 -17.57
CA GLN A 69 25.85 22.61 -17.63
C GLN A 69 25.30 22.71 -19.05
N ALA A 70 24.64 21.64 -19.51
CA ALA A 70 23.93 21.66 -20.77
C ALA A 70 22.76 22.66 -20.73
N GLY A 71 22.77 23.62 -21.66
CA GLY A 71 21.70 24.61 -21.82
C GLY A 71 21.80 25.85 -20.93
N ALA A 72 22.92 26.07 -20.23
CA ALA A 72 23.20 27.35 -19.59
C ALA A 72 23.81 28.32 -20.62
N ASP A 73 23.15 29.46 -20.87
CA ASP A 73 23.78 30.61 -21.55
C ASP A 73 24.85 31.24 -20.62
N PRO A 74 25.87 31.93 -21.15
CA PRO A 74 26.96 32.45 -20.31
C PRO A 74 26.44 33.57 -19.41
N VAL A 75 26.51 33.37 -18.09
CA VAL A 75 26.25 34.41 -17.09
C VAL A 75 27.61 34.98 -16.63
N PRO A 76 27.81 36.31 -16.57
CA PRO A 76 29.05 36.90 -16.06
C PRO A 76 29.19 36.75 -14.54
N PRO A 77 30.39 36.93 -13.95
CA PRO A 77 30.68 36.54 -12.57
C PRO A 77 29.91 37.39 -11.54
N GLN A 78 29.25 36.74 -10.58
CA GLN A 78 28.56 37.41 -9.46
C GLN A 78 29.50 37.66 -8.27
N GLN A 79 29.38 38.87 -7.72
CA GLN A 79 30.01 39.33 -6.48
C GLN A 79 29.43 38.62 -5.25
N GLN A 80 30.30 38.31 -4.29
CA GLN A 80 29.97 37.74 -2.98
C GLN A 80 29.11 38.69 -2.15
N THR A 81 28.02 38.17 -1.58
CA THR A 81 27.35 38.79 -0.42
C THR A 81 27.14 37.75 0.68
N THR A 82 27.38 38.20 1.91
CA THR A 82 27.46 37.47 3.17
C THR A 82 26.08 37.08 3.75
N PRO A 83 26.01 36.04 4.61
CA PRO A 83 24.74 35.56 5.18
C PRO A 83 24.34 36.29 6.48
N PRO A 84 23.04 36.48 6.77
CA PRO A 84 22.58 37.07 8.04
C PRO A 84 22.37 36.03 9.16
N ALA A 85 22.33 36.58 10.38
CA ALA A 85 22.40 35.92 11.68
C ALA A 85 21.14 35.12 12.11
N GLN A 86 21.39 34.21 13.06
CA GLN A 86 20.46 33.25 13.67
C GLN A 86 19.35 33.94 14.50
N ALA A 87 18.13 33.41 14.40
CA ALA A 87 17.00 33.76 15.27
C ALA A 87 16.75 32.67 16.33
N THR A 88 16.48 33.12 17.55
CA THR A 88 16.25 32.35 18.77
C THR A 88 14.83 31.78 18.89
N VAL A 89 14.70 30.64 19.57
CA VAL A 89 13.46 29.89 19.82
C VAL A 89 12.90 30.21 21.22
N PRO A 90 11.58 30.41 21.41
CA PRO A 90 10.98 30.52 22.75
C PRO A 90 10.48 29.15 23.30
N PRO A 91 10.40 28.99 24.64
CA PRO A 91 10.21 27.69 25.30
C PRO A 91 8.76 27.17 25.36
N GLN A 92 8.66 25.84 25.49
CA GLN A 92 7.42 25.04 25.57
C GLN A 92 6.71 25.15 26.94
N GLN A 93 5.37 25.19 26.93
CA GLN A 93 4.51 25.03 28.11
C GLN A 93 4.24 23.54 28.43
N PRO A 94 4.09 23.16 29.72
CA PRO A 94 3.83 21.78 30.13
C PRO A 94 2.35 21.37 30.03
N ALA A 95 2.13 20.07 29.78
CA ALA A 95 0.83 19.43 29.58
C ALA A 95 0.06 19.19 30.90
N ALA A 96 -1.28 19.24 30.82
CA ALA A 96 -2.22 18.98 31.91
C ALA A 96 -2.50 17.47 32.12
N PRO A 97 -2.85 17.03 33.35
CA PRO A 97 -3.10 15.62 33.68
C PRO A 97 -4.53 15.15 33.33
N PRO A 98 -4.74 13.82 33.17
CA PRO A 98 -6.04 13.27 32.79
C PRO A 98 -7.02 13.12 33.97
N PRO A 99 -8.34 13.11 33.72
CA PRO A 99 -9.36 12.96 34.77
C PRO A 99 -9.61 11.50 35.18
N PRO A 100 -10.17 11.25 36.39
CA PRO A 100 -10.33 9.92 36.99
C PRO A 100 -11.54 9.14 36.47
N GLY A 101 -11.46 7.81 36.64
CA GLY A 101 -12.32 6.83 35.99
C GLY A 101 -13.72 6.63 36.59
N VAL A 102 -14.55 5.96 35.81
CA VAL A 102 -15.85 5.39 36.20
C VAL A 102 -15.85 3.91 35.81
N GLY A 103 -16.30 3.06 36.72
CA GLY A 103 -16.13 1.62 36.67
C GLY A 103 -17.19 0.82 35.91
N GLY A 104 -16.89 -0.48 35.76
CA GLY A 104 -17.83 -1.57 35.96
C GLY A 104 -18.85 -1.87 34.87
N GLN A 105 -18.40 -2.41 33.72
CA GLN A 105 -19.07 -3.53 33.06
C GLN A 105 -17.98 -4.53 32.63
N GLY A 106 -18.13 -5.81 32.97
CA GLY A 106 -17.20 -6.85 32.55
C GLY A 106 -17.06 -6.83 31.02
N PRO A 107 -15.85 -6.93 30.47
CA PRO A 107 -15.66 -6.75 29.04
C PRO A 107 -16.40 -7.86 28.28
N ALA A 108 -17.25 -7.45 27.34
CA ALA A 108 -17.63 -8.30 26.22
C ALA A 108 -16.36 -8.91 25.59
N PRO A 109 -16.40 -10.14 25.06
CA PRO A 109 -15.22 -10.80 24.51
C PRO A 109 -14.50 -9.87 23.52
N SER A 110 -13.25 -9.54 23.84
CA SER A 110 -12.48 -8.53 23.12
C SER A 110 -12.38 -8.90 21.64
N PRO A 111 -12.74 -8.00 20.69
CA PRO A 111 -12.63 -8.24 19.24
C PRO A 111 -11.17 -8.26 18.73
N GLU A 112 -10.16 -8.32 19.62
CA GLU A 112 -8.78 -7.97 19.31
C GLU A 112 -7.83 -9.14 18.99
N ALA A 113 -8.20 -10.39 19.28
CA ALA A 113 -7.32 -11.54 19.03
C ALA A 113 -7.81 -12.35 17.83
N LEU A 114 -6.88 -12.72 16.96
CA LEU A 114 -7.14 -13.72 15.93
C LEU A 114 -7.49 -15.04 16.63
N ALA A 115 -8.58 -15.69 16.23
CA ALA A 115 -9.02 -16.92 16.89
C ALA A 115 -9.61 -17.90 15.89
N LEU A 116 -9.62 -19.17 16.26
CA LEU A 116 -10.20 -20.27 15.51
C LEU A 116 -11.35 -20.88 16.29
N ARG A 117 -12.36 -21.38 15.58
CA ARG A 117 -13.37 -22.30 16.12
C ARG A 117 -13.31 -23.61 15.36
N VAL A 118 -13.25 -24.72 16.08
CA VAL A 118 -13.37 -26.05 15.49
C VAL A 118 -14.84 -26.30 15.17
N LYS A 119 -15.20 -26.46 13.88
CA LYS A 119 -16.59 -26.68 13.45
C LYS A 119 -16.95 -28.16 13.26
N SER A 120 -15.94 -29.02 13.15
CA SER A 120 -16.07 -30.47 13.16
C SER A 120 -14.93 -31.06 13.97
N THR A 121 -15.22 -32.04 14.82
CA THR A 121 -14.20 -32.69 15.66
C THR A 121 -13.07 -33.21 14.79
N THR A 122 -11.84 -32.77 15.05
CA THR A 122 -10.69 -33.00 14.17
C THR A 122 -9.38 -33.16 14.94
N PHE A 123 -8.32 -33.57 14.25
CA PHE A 123 -6.99 -33.69 14.85
C PHE A 123 -6.12 -32.46 14.55
N PHE A 124 -5.58 -31.85 15.60
CA PHE A 124 -4.46 -30.92 15.54
C PHE A 124 -3.18 -31.74 15.61
N LYS A 125 -2.20 -31.47 14.73
CA LYS A 125 -1.05 -32.36 14.52
C LYS A 125 0.27 -31.62 14.61
N LEU A 126 1.34 -32.30 15.04
CA LEU A 126 2.70 -31.75 15.02
C LEU A 126 3.31 -31.75 13.60
N GLN A 127 2.78 -32.57 12.70
CA GLN A 127 3.26 -32.71 11.33
C GLN A 127 2.06 -32.77 10.35
N PRO A 128 2.21 -32.29 9.10
CA PRO A 128 1.16 -32.32 8.09
C PRO A 128 1.04 -33.72 7.44
N LYS A 129 0.89 -34.76 8.26
CA LYS A 129 0.71 -36.16 7.83
C LYS A 129 -0.72 -36.62 8.09
N LEU A 130 -1.08 -37.76 7.51
CA LEU A 130 -2.36 -38.41 7.84
C LEU A 130 -2.37 -38.79 9.32
N SER A 131 -3.52 -38.65 10.00
CA SER A 131 -3.62 -38.92 11.44
C SER A 131 -3.29 -40.38 11.80
N SER A 132 -3.44 -41.30 10.85
CA SER A 132 -3.08 -42.72 10.97
C SER A 132 -1.57 -42.97 10.94
N GLN A 133 -0.78 -42.00 10.48
CA GLN A 133 0.69 -42.07 10.42
C GLN A 133 1.37 -41.36 11.60
N LEU A 134 0.57 -40.85 12.54
CA LEU A 134 1.03 -40.10 13.70
C LEU A 134 0.70 -40.86 14.97
N SER A 135 1.67 -40.90 15.89
CA SER A 135 1.46 -41.38 17.25
C SER A 135 0.50 -40.46 18.02
N ASP A 136 -0.01 -40.94 19.14
CA ASP A 136 -0.96 -40.17 19.96
C ASP A 136 -0.32 -38.97 20.66
N SER A 137 1.02 -38.94 20.81
CA SER A 137 1.75 -37.75 21.27
C SER A 137 1.94 -36.69 20.18
N GLU A 138 1.76 -37.06 18.90
CA GLU A 138 1.92 -36.14 17.77
C GLU A 138 0.60 -35.53 17.29
N LYS A 139 -0.52 -35.87 17.94
CA LYS A 139 -1.84 -35.38 17.57
C LYS A 139 -2.73 -35.18 18.80
N VAL A 140 -3.60 -34.18 18.73
CA VAL A 140 -4.60 -33.91 19.76
C VAL A 140 -5.97 -33.88 19.09
N LEU A 141 -6.90 -34.69 19.59
CA LEU A 141 -8.30 -34.62 19.16
C LEU A 141 -8.93 -33.38 19.79
N VAL A 142 -9.40 -32.46 18.95
CA VAL A 142 -10.05 -31.22 19.39
C VAL A 142 -11.52 -31.30 19.00
N THR A 143 -12.40 -31.10 19.98
CA THR A 143 -13.84 -31.29 19.79
C THR A 143 -14.49 -30.10 19.10
N ASN A 144 -15.58 -30.37 18.38
CA ASN A 144 -16.45 -29.36 17.82
C ASN A 144 -16.86 -28.30 18.87
N GLY A 145 -16.84 -27.04 18.48
CA GLY A 145 -17.15 -25.87 19.31
C GLY A 145 -15.94 -25.28 20.03
N THR A 146 -14.80 -25.99 20.08
CA THR A 146 -13.59 -25.50 20.75
C THR A 146 -13.11 -24.21 20.10
N ARG A 147 -12.90 -23.17 20.92
CA ARG A 147 -12.32 -21.89 20.51
C ARG A 147 -10.86 -21.81 20.95
N LEU A 148 -9.98 -21.38 20.04
CA LEU A 148 -8.55 -21.23 20.28
C LEU A 148 -8.05 -19.88 19.77
N ASP A 149 -7.46 -19.07 20.64
CA ASP A 149 -6.81 -17.82 20.24
C ASP A 149 -5.44 -18.12 19.61
N ILE A 150 -5.13 -17.48 18.48
CA ILE A 150 -3.90 -17.65 17.72
C ILE A 150 -3.19 -16.31 17.51
N GLN A 151 -1.87 -16.36 17.35
CA GLN A 151 -1.06 -15.19 17.00
C GLN A 151 -1.05 -14.95 15.50
N TYR A 152 -0.84 -16.01 14.73
CA TYR A 152 -0.80 -16.00 13.28
C TYR A 152 -1.02 -17.43 12.76
N TYR A 153 -1.19 -17.55 11.44
CA TYR A 153 -1.14 -18.83 10.76
C TYR A 153 -0.26 -18.73 9.51
N ILE A 154 0.24 -19.87 9.07
CA ILE A 154 0.95 -20.06 7.82
C ILE A 154 0.06 -20.92 6.94
N ASP A 155 -0.36 -20.38 5.80
CA ASP A 155 -1.02 -21.19 4.77
C ASP A 155 0.03 -22.05 4.07
N VAL A 156 0.02 -23.35 4.38
CA VAL A 156 0.95 -24.33 3.80
C VAL A 156 0.35 -25.03 2.58
N GLY A 157 -0.83 -24.60 2.13
CA GLY A 157 -1.56 -25.20 1.01
C GLY A 157 -2.21 -26.53 1.37
N ASN A 158 -2.82 -27.18 0.36
CA ASN A 158 -3.48 -28.48 0.49
C ASN A 158 -4.50 -28.54 1.64
N HIS A 159 -5.27 -27.47 1.84
CA HIS A 159 -6.27 -27.36 2.91
C HIS A 159 -5.69 -27.49 4.33
N HIS A 160 -4.43 -27.09 4.53
CA HIS A 160 -3.80 -27.10 5.84
C HIS A 160 -3.21 -25.74 6.19
N TRP A 161 -3.33 -25.38 7.46
CA TRP A 161 -2.57 -24.29 8.05
C TRP A 161 -1.64 -24.82 9.12
N GLN A 162 -0.48 -24.19 9.28
CA GLN A 162 0.27 -24.23 10.52
C GLN A 162 -0.14 -23.03 11.37
N VAL A 163 -0.76 -23.25 12.52
CA VAL A 163 -1.26 -22.20 13.40
C VAL A 163 -0.34 -22.05 14.59
N GLN A 164 -0.09 -20.80 14.98
CA GLN A 164 0.63 -20.47 16.21
C GLN A 164 -0.38 -20.05 17.27
N LEU A 165 -0.65 -20.91 18.24
CA LEU A 165 -1.52 -20.59 19.36
C LEU A 165 -0.95 -19.44 20.21
N ARG A 166 -1.84 -18.64 20.78
CA ARG A 166 -1.47 -17.58 21.72
C ARG A 166 -0.89 -18.18 22.99
N GLU A 167 -1.57 -19.16 23.57
CA GLU A 167 -1.14 -19.94 24.71
C GLU A 167 -1.18 -21.45 24.40
N PRO A 168 -0.28 -22.26 24.98
CA PRO A 168 -0.20 -23.70 24.72
C PRO A 168 -1.32 -24.43 25.46
N THR A 169 -2.52 -24.34 24.93
CA THR A 169 -3.76 -24.83 25.57
C THR A 169 -4.14 -26.25 25.16
N LEU A 170 -3.36 -26.88 24.27
CA LEU A 170 -3.61 -28.21 23.73
C LEU A 170 -2.50 -29.20 24.13
N GLY A 171 -2.85 -30.49 24.16
CA GLY A 171 -1.89 -31.59 24.29
C GLY A 171 -1.03 -31.51 25.55
N ASP A 172 0.28 -31.45 25.36
CA ASP A 172 1.30 -31.37 26.42
C ASP A 172 1.31 -30.04 27.19
N GLN A 173 0.48 -29.08 26.79
CA GLN A 173 0.42 -27.73 27.34
C GLN A 173 1.74 -26.95 27.27
N THR A 174 2.65 -27.34 26.37
CA THR A 174 3.87 -26.58 26.04
C THR A 174 3.94 -26.22 24.56
N THR A 175 3.35 -27.05 23.71
CA THR A 175 3.32 -26.87 22.27
C THR A 175 2.30 -25.82 21.85
N ARG A 176 2.78 -24.79 21.12
CA ARG A 176 1.94 -23.73 20.55
C ARG A 176 1.74 -23.84 19.04
N SER A 177 2.59 -24.59 18.33
CA SER A 177 2.52 -24.71 16.87
C SER A 177 1.82 -26.00 16.47
N TRP A 178 0.77 -25.92 15.66
CA TRP A 178 -0.03 -27.07 15.25
C TRP A 178 -0.42 -26.98 13.77
N PHE A 179 -0.40 -28.10 13.06
CA PHE A 179 -1.04 -28.25 11.76
C PHE A 179 -2.51 -28.57 11.94
N VAL A 180 -3.36 -27.86 11.20
CA VAL A 180 -4.82 -28.00 11.25
C VAL A 180 -5.38 -28.18 9.85
N TYR A 181 -6.43 -28.99 9.72
CA TYR A 181 -7.16 -29.18 8.46
C TYR A 181 -8.22 -28.09 8.33
N THR A 182 -8.02 -27.15 7.40
CA THR A 182 -8.83 -25.93 7.30
C THR A 182 -10.33 -26.18 7.04
N PRO A 183 -10.75 -27.27 6.37
CA PRO A 183 -12.17 -27.60 6.23
C PRO A 183 -12.90 -27.92 7.53
N ASP A 184 -12.19 -28.18 8.64
CA ASP A 184 -12.79 -28.42 9.96
C ASP A 184 -12.71 -27.18 10.88
N ILE A 185 -12.15 -26.08 10.37
CA ILE A 185 -11.83 -24.88 11.15
C ILE A 185 -12.57 -23.67 10.57
N ASP A 186 -13.09 -22.83 11.44
CA ASP A 186 -13.54 -21.48 11.11
C ASP A 186 -12.57 -20.46 11.71
N MET A 187 -12.14 -19.48 10.91
CA MET A 187 -11.43 -18.32 11.44
C MET A 187 -12.42 -17.34 12.03
N LEU A 188 -12.33 -17.08 13.33
CA LEU A 188 -13.12 -16.04 13.96
C LEU A 188 -12.56 -14.69 13.55
N THR A 189 -13.32 -13.95 12.75
CA THR A 189 -12.95 -12.62 12.26
C THR A 189 -13.93 -11.56 12.73
N GLY A 190 -13.47 -10.31 12.77
CA GLY A 190 -14.33 -9.15 13.00
C GLY A 190 -15.08 -8.68 11.74
N ILE A 191 -14.93 -9.36 10.59
CA ILE A 191 -15.62 -8.97 9.36
C ILE A 191 -16.82 -9.89 9.15
N ARG A 192 -18.00 -9.29 9.05
CA ARG A 192 -19.24 -9.98 8.72
C ARG A 192 -19.81 -9.50 7.40
N LEU A 193 -20.24 -10.44 6.59
CA LEU A 193 -21.11 -10.22 5.45
C LEU A 193 -22.55 -10.44 5.90
N ARG A 194 -23.37 -9.39 5.81
CA ARG A 194 -24.83 -9.46 5.92
C ARG A 194 -25.45 -9.50 4.55
N VAL A 195 -26.30 -10.49 4.32
CA VAL A 195 -27.14 -10.58 3.13
C VAL A 195 -28.39 -9.73 3.36
N VAL A 196 -28.60 -8.72 2.52
CA VAL A 196 -29.74 -7.78 2.60
C VAL A 196 -30.81 -8.03 1.55
N SER A 197 -30.54 -8.92 0.59
CA SER A 197 -31.47 -9.47 -0.40
C SER A 197 -31.05 -10.90 -0.75
N ASP A 198 -31.99 -11.79 -1.07
CA ASP A 198 -31.67 -13.15 -1.53
C ASP A 198 -30.63 -13.09 -2.65
N THR A 199 -29.56 -13.88 -2.53
CA THR A 199 -28.43 -13.82 -3.48
C THR A 199 -27.79 -15.19 -3.69
N LEU A 200 -26.94 -15.30 -4.70
CA LEU A 200 -26.16 -16.49 -4.98
C LEU A 200 -24.69 -16.25 -4.66
N LEU A 201 -24.12 -17.12 -3.82
CA LEU A 201 -22.68 -17.33 -3.81
C LEU A 201 -22.32 -18.20 -5.00
N LYS A 202 -21.29 -17.80 -5.76
CA LYS A 202 -20.87 -18.48 -6.99
C LYS A 202 -19.39 -18.82 -6.97
N ALA A 203 -19.00 -19.97 -7.51
CA ALA A 203 -17.59 -20.36 -7.60
C ALA A 203 -16.78 -19.45 -8.55
N GLU A 204 -17.46 -18.81 -9.50
CA GLU A 204 -16.87 -17.90 -10.48
C GLU A 204 -17.75 -16.63 -10.66
N PRO A 205 -17.18 -15.49 -11.08
CA PRO A 205 -17.93 -14.26 -11.31
C PRO A 205 -18.65 -14.28 -12.67
N LYS A 206 -19.33 -15.39 -12.98
CA LYS A 206 -20.11 -15.60 -14.21
C LYS A 206 -21.59 -15.39 -13.96
N MET A 207 -22.39 -15.31 -15.02
CA MET A 207 -23.85 -15.35 -14.89
C MET A 207 -24.28 -16.69 -14.26
N SER A 208 -25.28 -16.69 -13.39
CA SER A 208 -25.73 -17.90 -12.70
C SER A 208 -26.25 -18.99 -13.64
N SER A 209 -26.75 -18.60 -14.82
CA SER A 209 -27.17 -19.52 -15.90
C SER A 209 -26.00 -20.25 -16.57
N GLN A 210 -24.77 -19.78 -16.37
CA GLN A 210 -23.54 -20.39 -16.90
C GLN A 210 -22.84 -21.29 -15.86
N LEU A 211 -23.43 -21.46 -14.69
CA LEU A 211 -22.88 -22.25 -13.59
C LEU A 211 -23.80 -23.43 -13.29
N SER A 212 -23.19 -24.59 -13.03
CA SER A 212 -23.92 -25.75 -12.51
C SER A 212 -24.46 -25.51 -11.10
N GLU A 213 -25.43 -26.32 -10.66
CA GLU A 213 -25.95 -26.26 -9.29
C GLU A 213 -24.85 -26.46 -8.23
N ALA A 214 -23.85 -27.30 -8.50
CA ALA A 214 -22.71 -27.51 -7.60
C ALA A 214 -21.77 -26.29 -7.51
N GLN A 215 -21.89 -25.30 -8.41
CA GLN A 215 -21.05 -24.11 -8.43
C GLN A 215 -21.74 -22.88 -7.83
N LYS A 216 -22.95 -23.05 -7.26
CA LYS A 216 -23.70 -21.95 -6.67
C LYS A 216 -24.47 -22.37 -5.43
N VAL A 217 -24.59 -21.44 -4.49
CA VAL A 217 -25.34 -21.63 -3.25
C VAL A 217 -26.27 -20.45 -3.06
N LEU A 218 -27.57 -20.73 -2.91
CA LEU A 218 -28.56 -19.71 -2.57
C LEU A 218 -28.42 -19.33 -1.10
N VAL A 219 -28.27 -18.04 -0.85
CA VAL A 219 -28.19 -17.48 0.50
C VAL A 219 -29.33 -16.48 0.69
N LYS A 220 -30.10 -16.70 1.76
CA LYS A 220 -31.33 -15.95 2.03
C LYS A 220 -31.06 -14.60 2.69
N ASN A 221 -31.93 -13.64 2.41
CA ASN A 221 -31.97 -12.36 3.10
C ASN A 221 -31.93 -12.56 4.63
N GLY A 222 -31.12 -11.74 5.32
CA GLY A 222 -30.90 -11.79 6.76
C GLY A 222 -29.76 -12.72 7.19
N THR A 223 -29.23 -13.56 6.30
CA THR A 223 -28.07 -14.42 6.62
C THR A 223 -26.85 -13.57 6.96
N GLN A 224 -26.13 -13.97 8.01
CA GLN A 224 -24.84 -13.40 8.38
C GLN A 224 -23.75 -14.46 8.20
N LEU A 225 -22.67 -14.11 7.51
CA LEU A 225 -21.50 -14.96 7.28
C LEU A 225 -20.24 -14.23 7.74
N ASN A 226 -19.33 -14.93 8.41
CA ASN A 226 -18.02 -14.44 8.77
C ASN A 226 -17.08 -14.54 7.56
N LEU A 227 -16.30 -13.49 7.32
CA LEU A 227 -15.36 -13.43 6.21
C LEU A 227 -13.92 -13.53 6.71
N MET A 228 -13.12 -14.39 6.09
CA MET A 228 -11.66 -14.36 6.21
C MET A 228 -11.06 -13.14 5.50
N ALA A 229 -11.50 -12.91 4.27
CA ALA A 229 -11.04 -11.83 3.42
C ALA A 229 -12.12 -11.50 2.38
N PHE A 230 -12.01 -10.32 1.77
CA PHE A 230 -12.77 -9.99 0.58
C PHE A 230 -12.04 -8.94 -0.25
N LYS A 231 -12.35 -8.89 -1.54
CA LYS A 231 -11.89 -7.82 -2.44
C LYS A 231 -12.92 -7.58 -3.55
N PRO A 232 -12.93 -6.38 -4.16
CA PRO A 232 -13.78 -6.12 -5.32
C PRO A 232 -13.46 -7.08 -6.48
N ALA A 233 -14.47 -7.44 -7.25
CA ALA A 233 -14.38 -8.30 -8.42
C ALA A 233 -15.25 -7.73 -9.55
N ALA A 234 -15.02 -8.23 -10.77
CA ALA A 234 -15.80 -7.84 -11.94
C ALA A 234 -17.30 -8.11 -11.74
N GLY A 235 -18.15 -7.35 -12.42
CA GLY A 235 -19.59 -7.62 -12.39
C GLY A 235 -20.33 -7.04 -11.20
N ASP A 236 -19.77 -6.08 -10.45
CA ASP A 236 -20.23 -5.69 -9.11
C ASP A 236 -20.30 -6.88 -8.16
N HIS A 237 -19.23 -7.66 -8.13
CA HIS A 237 -19.09 -8.73 -7.16
C HIS A 237 -18.02 -8.39 -6.14
N PHE A 238 -18.11 -9.02 -4.98
CA PHE A 238 -16.95 -9.28 -4.15
C PHE A 238 -16.46 -10.70 -4.42
N GLU A 239 -15.15 -10.90 -4.55
CA GLU A 239 -14.53 -12.18 -4.24
C GLU A 239 -14.40 -12.21 -2.72
N ILE A 240 -15.08 -13.16 -2.08
CA ILE A 240 -15.06 -13.36 -0.64
C ILE A 240 -14.39 -14.68 -0.31
N GLU A 241 -13.71 -14.73 0.82
CA GLU A 241 -13.25 -15.96 1.43
C GLU A 241 -14.03 -16.15 2.74
N LEU A 242 -14.86 -17.18 2.81
CA LEU A 242 -15.71 -17.45 3.96
C LEU A 242 -14.90 -18.08 5.07
N ALA A 243 -15.15 -17.62 6.29
CA ALA A 243 -14.73 -18.32 7.49
C ALA A 243 -15.73 -19.42 7.89
N ASP A 244 -17.00 -19.30 7.50
CA ASP A 244 -18.04 -20.28 7.82
C ASP A 244 -18.16 -21.35 6.73
N ALA A 245 -18.56 -22.57 7.12
CA ALA A 245 -19.02 -23.57 6.17
C ALA A 245 -20.42 -23.23 5.63
N ILE A 246 -20.61 -23.37 4.33
CA ILE A 246 -21.92 -23.30 3.67
C ILE A 246 -22.14 -24.59 2.90
N GLY A 247 -23.35 -25.16 3.00
CA GLY A 247 -23.69 -26.41 2.32
C GLY A 247 -23.91 -26.23 0.82
N GLY A 248 -23.67 -27.29 0.02
CA GLY A 248 -24.17 -27.39 -1.35
C GLY A 248 -23.14 -27.37 -2.48
N ALA A 249 -21.85 -27.24 -2.21
CA ALA A 249 -20.79 -27.33 -3.21
C ALA A 249 -19.54 -27.98 -2.61
N GLU A 250 -18.68 -28.58 -3.45
CA GLU A 250 -17.32 -28.94 -3.05
C GLU A 250 -16.69 -27.79 -2.26
N VAL A 251 -15.96 -28.13 -1.20
CA VAL A 251 -15.45 -27.28 -0.10
C VAL A 251 -14.64 -26.06 -0.58
N ALA A 252 -15.28 -25.12 -1.26
CA ALA A 252 -14.69 -23.87 -1.68
C ALA A 252 -14.81 -22.89 -0.52
N THR A 253 -13.68 -22.37 -0.04
CA THR A 253 -13.68 -21.24 0.88
C THR A 253 -13.88 -19.93 0.13
N LYS A 254 -13.60 -19.90 -1.18
CA LYS A 254 -13.68 -18.70 -2.03
C LYS A 254 -14.93 -18.70 -2.89
N TRP A 255 -15.62 -17.58 -2.86
CA TRP A 255 -16.90 -17.36 -3.53
C TRP A 255 -16.97 -15.97 -4.14
N TYR A 256 -17.86 -15.79 -5.11
CA TYR A 256 -18.25 -14.51 -5.67
C TYR A 256 -19.68 -14.22 -5.27
N VAL A 257 -19.92 -13.03 -4.74
CA VAL A 257 -21.23 -12.57 -4.29
C VAL A 257 -21.55 -11.22 -4.89
N PHE A 258 -22.81 -10.99 -5.28
CA PHE A 258 -23.24 -9.73 -5.86
C PHE A 258 -23.23 -8.64 -4.78
N SER A 259 -22.41 -7.60 -4.98
CA SER A 259 -22.16 -6.59 -3.94
C SER A 259 -23.39 -5.77 -3.54
N PRO A 260 -24.37 -5.48 -4.42
CA PRO A 260 -25.60 -4.79 -4.01
C PRO A 260 -26.49 -5.60 -3.04
N ASP A 261 -26.41 -6.93 -3.06
CA ASP A 261 -27.23 -7.80 -2.20
C ASP A 261 -26.64 -7.99 -0.80
N VAL A 262 -25.45 -7.43 -0.55
CA VAL A 262 -24.72 -7.64 0.70
C VAL A 262 -24.18 -6.35 1.30
N LYS A 263 -23.95 -6.38 2.61
CA LYS A 263 -23.22 -5.37 3.36
C LYS A 263 -22.09 -6.03 4.11
N ILE A 264 -20.91 -5.44 4.07
CA ILE A 264 -19.76 -5.92 4.81
C ILE A 264 -19.55 -4.98 5.98
N ASP A 265 -19.70 -5.52 7.19
CA ASP A 265 -19.48 -4.82 8.44
C ASP A 265 -18.15 -5.25 9.04
N GLY A 266 -17.46 -4.29 9.67
CA GLY A 266 -16.16 -4.51 10.30
C GLY A 266 -15.00 -4.42 9.31
N ASN A 267 -13.82 -4.16 9.85
CA ASN A 267 -12.58 -4.03 9.09
C ASN A 267 -11.54 -5.00 9.64
N ARG A 268 -10.67 -5.47 8.75
CA ARG A 268 -9.52 -6.30 9.10
C ARG A 268 -8.40 -5.96 8.14
N GLU A 269 -7.32 -5.44 8.66
CA GLU A 269 -6.09 -5.28 7.90
C GLU A 269 -5.22 -6.50 8.12
N THR A 270 -4.72 -7.07 7.03
CA THR A 270 -3.82 -8.23 7.06
C THR A 270 -2.54 -7.93 6.33
N LEU A 271 -1.47 -8.58 6.78
CA LEU A 271 -0.23 -8.71 6.03
C LEU A 271 -0.02 -10.19 5.71
N GLU A 272 0.02 -10.51 4.42
CA GLU A 272 0.44 -11.81 3.90
C GLU A 272 1.90 -11.72 3.43
N VAL A 273 2.72 -12.67 3.86
CA VAL A 273 4.11 -12.81 3.40
C VAL A 273 4.12 -13.63 2.11
N ALA A 274 4.39 -12.97 0.98
CA ALA A 274 4.39 -13.55 -0.36
C ALA A 274 5.70 -14.29 -0.72
N GLY A 275 6.79 -13.99 -0.02
CA GLY A 275 8.08 -14.67 -0.11
C GLY A 275 8.78 -14.72 1.24
N ASP A 276 9.62 -15.73 1.49
CA ASP A 276 10.41 -15.81 2.73
C ASP A 276 11.19 -14.51 2.93
N THR A 277 11.01 -13.87 4.09
CA THR A 277 11.54 -12.54 4.32
C THR A 277 11.97 -12.32 5.76
N ILE A 278 12.84 -11.34 5.98
CA ILE A 278 13.34 -11.00 7.33
C ILE A 278 12.63 -9.74 7.80
N PHE A 279 11.85 -9.87 8.87
CA PHE A 279 11.31 -8.74 9.61
C PHE A 279 12.39 -8.18 10.51
N LYS A 280 12.53 -6.84 10.51
CA LYS A 280 13.68 -6.14 11.13
C LYS A 280 13.25 -5.02 12.07
N THR A 281 14.03 -4.74 13.10
CA THR A 281 13.74 -3.58 13.97
C THR A 281 14.04 -2.23 13.29
N ALA A 282 14.88 -2.22 12.26
CA ALA A 282 15.20 -1.05 11.44
C ALA A 282 15.24 -1.37 9.92
N PRO A 283 14.99 -0.38 9.04
CA PRO A 283 15.00 -0.57 7.57
C PRO A 283 16.44 -0.54 7.01
N VAL A 284 17.29 -1.42 7.54
CA VAL A 284 18.70 -1.59 7.16
C VAL A 284 18.93 -3.02 6.64
N GLN A 285 20.14 -3.31 6.15
CA GLN A 285 20.46 -4.67 5.72
C GLN A 285 20.44 -5.64 6.91
N SER A 286 19.91 -6.85 6.72
CA SER A 286 19.77 -7.84 7.81
C SER A 286 21.11 -8.28 8.39
N SER A 287 22.19 -8.21 7.60
CA SER A 287 23.57 -8.46 8.04
C SER A 287 24.09 -7.43 9.05
N GLN A 288 23.47 -6.25 9.13
CA GLN A 288 23.82 -5.19 10.08
C GLN A 288 23.06 -5.30 11.40
N LEU A 289 22.18 -6.29 11.54
CA LEU A 289 21.34 -6.50 12.72
C LEU A 289 21.75 -7.78 13.46
N GLY A 290 21.80 -7.67 14.79
CA GLY A 290 21.93 -8.83 15.66
C GLY A 290 20.71 -9.73 15.57
N ASP A 291 20.84 -10.97 16.06
CA ASP A 291 19.77 -11.98 15.94
C ASP A 291 18.52 -11.63 16.75
N ALA A 292 18.64 -10.79 17.79
CA ALA A 292 17.51 -10.26 18.54
C ALA A 292 16.67 -9.22 17.75
N ASP A 293 17.26 -8.61 16.73
CA ASP A 293 16.70 -7.49 15.96
C ASP A 293 16.11 -7.92 14.62
N LYS A 294 16.09 -9.22 14.34
CA LYS A 294 15.59 -9.78 13.10
C LYS A 294 14.87 -11.11 13.35
N VAL A 295 13.88 -11.40 12.52
CA VAL A 295 13.17 -12.68 12.55
C VAL A 295 12.83 -13.11 11.13
N LEU A 296 13.16 -14.36 10.78
CA LEU A 296 12.74 -14.94 9.52
C LEU A 296 11.24 -15.25 9.59
N VAL A 297 10.51 -14.74 8.62
CA VAL A 297 9.07 -15.00 8.46
C VAL A 297 8.88 -15.72 7.14
N LYS A 298 8.19 -16.86 7.20
CA LYS A 298 8.02 -17.75 6.05
C LYS A 298 6.94 -17.25 5.11
N LYS A 299 7.10 -17.54 3.82
CA LYS A 299 6.05 -17.40 2.81
C LYS A 299 4.75 -18.08 3.29
N GLY A 300 3.62 -17.45 3.02
CA GLY A 300 2.30 -17.91 3.43
C GLY A 300 1.90 -17.50 4.85
N THR A 301 2.80 -16.88 5.62
CA THR A 301 2.46 -16.36 6.95
C THR A 301 1.51 -15.17 6.83
N VAL A 302 0.41 -15.19 7.60
CA VAL A 302 -0.59 -14.12 7.63
C VAL A 302 -0.73 -13.55 9.03
N PHE A 303 -0.61 -12.23 9.15
CA PHE A 303 -0.81 -11.48 10.38
C PHE A 303 -2.01 -10.55 10.30
N LEU A 304 -2.66 -10.32 11.44
CA LEU A 304 -3.47 -9.13 11.64
C LEU A 304 -2.56 -7.91 11.85
N LEU A 305 -2.95 -6.79 11.26
CA LEU A 305 -2.29 -5.50 11.47
C LEU A 305 -3.12 -4.63 12.39
N ASN A 306 -2.46 -4.04 13.39
CA ASN A 306 -3.00 -2.90 14.14
C ASN A 306 -2.79 -1.60 13.37
N SER A 307 -1.64 -1.46 12.70
CA SER A 307 -1.35 -0.34 11.78
C SER A 307 -0.09 -0.60 10.96
N TYR A 308 0.15 0.24 9.95
CA TYR A 308 1.42 0.32 9.24
C TYR A 308 1.75 1.77 8.89
N ALA A 309 3.02 2.08 8.65
CA ALA A 309 3.50 3.43 8.33
C ALA A 309 3.63 3.64 6.81
N GLN A 310 3.94 4.88 6.41
CA GLN A 310 4.42 5.14 5.05
C GLN A 310 5.78 4.44 4.84
N PRO A 311 6.05 3.90 3.63
CA PRO A 311 7.33 3.28 3.30
C PRO A 311 8.56 4.14 3.55
N ASP A 312 9.64 3.49 3.95
CA ASP A 312 11.01 4.04 3.95
C ASP A 312 11.99 2.97 3.45
N LYS A 313 12.89 3.32 2.52
CA LYS A 313 13.94 2.44 1.98
C LYS A 313 13.45 1.02 1.58
N ASN A 314 12.35 0.92 0.83
CA ASN A 314 11.70 -0.36 0.44
C ASN A 314 11.21 -1.23 1.62
N HIS A 315 11.03 -0.63 2.78
CA HIS A 315 10.44 -1.28 3.94
C HIS A 315 9.20 -0.53 4.38
N VAL A 316 8.22 -1.28 4.87
CA VAL A 316 7.09 -0.70 5.57
C VAL A 316 7.18 -1.10 7.04
N ARG A 317 7.04 -0.11 7.92
CA ARG A 317 6.95 -0.36 9.36
C ARG A 317 5.54 -0.80 9.69
N VAL A 318 5.39 -1.97 10.29
CA VAL A 318 4.10 -2.61 10.62
C VAL A 318 4.02 -2.85 12.12
N ALA A 319 2.83 -2.68 12.68
CA ALA A 319 2.49 -3.09 14.03
C ALA A 319 1.51 -4.26 13.93
N LEU A 320 1.97 -5.44 14.29
CA LEU A 320 1.20 -6.68 14.30
C LEU A 320 0.22 -6.66 15.48
N GLN A 321 -0.99 -7.13 15.24
CA GLN A 321 -2.02 -7.25 16.27
C GLN A 321 -1.98 -8.67 16.86
N GLY A 322 -1.63 -8.76 18.15
CA GLY A 322 -1.63 -10.03 18.89
C GLY A 322 -0.50 -11.02 18.55
N ALA A 323 0.35 -10.72 17.56
CA ALA A 323 1.51 -11.54 17.19
C ALA A 323 2.81 -10.98 17.76
N PHE A 324 3.54 -11.83 18.49
CA PHE A 324 4.80 -11.50 19.15
C PHE A 324 5.91 -12.33 18.51
N LEU A 325 6.83 -11.68 17.82
CA LEU A 325 7.86 -12.36 17.03
C LEU A 325 9.27 -12.10 17.59
N GLY A 326 10.19 -12.96 17.16
CA GLY A 326 11.61 -12.87 17.47
C GLY A 326 11.95 -13.13 18.94
N PRO A 327 13.24 -13.13 19.29
CA PRO A 327 13.71 -13.49 20.63
C PRO A 327 13.18 -12.57 21.75
N GLN A 328 12.74 -11.36 21.40
CA GLN A 328 12.27 -10.35 22.34
C GLN A 328 10.74 -10.15 22.31
N ASN A 329 9.98 -11.04 21.67
CA ASN A 329 8.51 -10.97 21.62
C ASN A 329 7.98 -9.60 21.18
N ARG A 330 8.47 -9.09 20.05
CA ARG A 330 8.11 -7.77 19.53
C ARG A 330 6.90 -7.84 18.61
N THR A 331 6.05 -6.83 18.65
CA THR A 331 4.89 -6.67 17.76
C THR A 331 5.15 -5.71 16.60
N THR A 332 6.22 -4.91 16.65
CA THR A 332 6.51 -3.89 15.62
C THR A 332 7.78 -4.24 14.84
N TRP A 333 7.68 -4.22 13.52
CA TRP A 333 8.73 -4.65 12.60
C TRP A 333 8.77 -3.82 11.32
N HIS A 334 9.90 -3.80 10.63
CA HIS A 334 10.06 -3.33 9.26
C HIS A 334 10.05 -4.56 8.35
N ALA A 335 9.03 -4.64 7.50
CA ALA A 335 8.86 -5.72 6.53
C ALA A 335 9.35 -5.26 5.15
N TYR A 336 10.05 -6.13 4.43
CA TYR A 336 10.52 -5.83 3.08
C TYR A 336 9.35 -5.86 2.09
N MET A 337 9.10 -4.71 1.47
CA MET A 337 7.88 -4.46 0.71
C MET A 337 7.63 -5.41 -0.47
N PRO A 338 8.64 -5.83 -1.25
CA PRO A 338 8.44 -6.79 -2.34
C PRO A 338 7.94 -8.18 -1.89
N ASP A 339 8.17 -8.54 -0.63
CA ASP A 339 7.85 -9.88 -0.10
C ASP A 339 6.52 -9.92 0.66
N ILE A 340 5.77 -8.82 0.68
CA ILE A 340 4.53 -8.73 1.46
C ILE A 340 3.36 -8.19 0.64
N ARG A 341 2.15 -8.48 1.11
CA ARG A 341 0.88 -7.99 0.57
C ARG A 341 0.03 -7.49 1.72
N ILE A 342 -0.39 -6.23 1.67
CA ILE A 342 -1.30 -5.66 2.66
C ILE A 342 -2.71 -5.61 2.11
N SER A 343 -3.66 -6.21 2.81
CA SER A 343 -5.08 -6.17 2.44
C SER A 343 -5.93 -5.58 3.55
N GLY A 344 -7.07 -4.99 3.19
CA GLY A 344 -8.06 -4.49 4.14
C GLY A 344 -8.12 -2.96 4.22
N THR A 345 -9.21 -2.47 4.81
CA THR A 345 -9.53 -1.05 4.89
C THR A 345 -9.32 -0.54 6.30
N GLU A 346 -8.54 0.53 6.47
CA GLU A 346 -8.38 1.22 7.76
C GLU A 346 -9.75 1.63 8.35
N ILE A 347 -9.92 1.48 9.67
CA ILE A 347 -11.16 1.87 10.37
C ILE A 347 -11.46 3.36 10.15
N GLY A 348 -12.71 3.66 9.77
CA GLY A 348 -13.17 5.03 9.54
C GLY A 348 -12.73 5.65 8.21
N ASN A 349 -12.03 4.91 7.34
CA ASN A 349 -11.62 5.38 6.02
C ASN A 349 -12.79 5.34 5.03
N HIS A 350 -13.56 6.42 4.96
CA HIS A 350 -14.72 6.57 4.08
C HIS A 350 -14.66 7.90 3.31
N PRO A 351 -13.71 8.07 2.38
CA PRO A 351 -13.48 9.32 1.65
C PRO A 351 -14.68 9.71 0.78
N LYS A 352 -15.13 10.96 0.94
CA LYS A 352 -16.24 11.57 0.15
C LYS A 352 -15.82 12.90 -0.45
N ASP A 353 -14.92 12.84 -1.43
CA ASP A 353 -14.43 14.01 -2.18
C ASP A 353 -15.02 14.03 -3.59
N GLN A 354 -15.23 15.23 -4.16
CA GLN A 354 -15.78 15.41 -5.49
C GLN A 354 -14.77 16.09 -6.40
N GLY A 355 -14.77 15.77 -7.70
CA GLY A 355 -13.80 16.35 -8.63
C GLY A 355 -14.02 17.84 -8.88
N PRO A 356 -12.97 18.62 -9.20
CA PRO A 356 -13.10 20.02 -9.61
C PRO A 356 -13.77 20.19 -11.00
N GLY A 357 -14.16 19.09 -11.67
CA GLY A 357 -14.65 19.08 -13.05
C GLY A 357 -13.56 19.39 -14.08
N ARG A 358 -13.86 19.25 -15.37
CA ARG A 358 -12.91 19.55 -16.46
C ARG A 358 -12.90 21.03 -16.84
N PRO A 359 -11.78 21.56 -17.36
CA PRO A 359 -11.75 22.92 -17.89
C PRO A 359 -12.68 23.05 -19.10
N ALA A 360 -13.45 24.14 -19.13
CA ALA A 360 -14.42 24.41 -20.19
C ALA A 360 -13.76 24.88 -21.50
N ASN A 361 -12.55 25.47 -21.42
CA ASN A 361 -11.80 25.97 -22.56
C ASN A 361 -10.32 25.55 -22.49
N PRO A 362 -9.79 24.78 -23.47
CA PRO A 362 -8.38 24.39 -23.52
C PRO A 362 -7.39 25.54 -23.81
N ALA A 363 -7.86 26.67 -24.33
CA ALA A 363 -7.03 27.85 -24.63
C ALA A 363 -6.82 28.77 -23.42
N ASP A 364 -7.71 28.71 -22.44
CA ASP A 364 -7.52 29.38 -21.15
C ASP A 364 -6.54 28.57 -20.30
N ARG A 365 -5.41 29.16 -19.94
CA ARG A 365 -4.42 28.51 -19.06
C ARG A 365 -4.94 28.37 -17.62
N GLY A 366 -5.91 29.19 -17.22
CA GLY A 366 -6.54 29.15 -15.91
C GLY A 366 -5.76 29.88 -14.82
N ILE A 367 -5.91 29.42 -13.58
CA ILE A 367 -5.36 30.08 -12.38
C ILE A 367 -3.84 29.86 -12.32
N PRO A 368 -3.03 30.91 -12.07
CA PRO A 368 -1.59 30.76 -11.85
C PRO A 368 -1.29 30.04 -10.53
N LEU A 369 -0.30 29.17 -10.56
CA LEU A 369 0.08 28.25 -9.49
C LEU A 369 1.57 28.35 -9.22
N THR A 370 1.92 28.30 -7.94
CA THR A 370 3.30 28.09 -7.47
C THR A 370 3.46 26.66 -6.99
N LEU A 371 4.50 25.97 -7.46
CA LEU A 371 4.83 24.60 -7.10
C LEU A 371 6.15 24.57 -6.31
N PRO A 372 6.16 24.13 -5.04
CA PRO A 372 7.37 24.11 -4.22
C PRO A 372 8.49 23.26 -4.85
N GLY A 373 9.70 23.81 -4.89
CA GLY A 373 10.88 23.16 -5.49
C GLY A 373 10.98 23.28 -7.01
N PHE A 374 10.04 23.98 -7.66
CA PHE A 374 10.05 24.24 -9.10
C PHE A 374 10.05 25.75 -9.35
N SER A 375 10.80 26.19 -10.36
CA SER A 375 10.86 27.60 -10.76
C SER A 375 9.80 27.92 -11.83
N GLY A 376 9.31 29.16 -11.81
CA GLY A 376 8.33 29.65 -12.79
C GLY A 376 6.89 29.59 -12.33
N THR A 377 6.00 30.07 -13.21
CA THR A 377 4.54 30.08 -12.99
C THR A 377 3.90 28.95 -13.78
N TYR A 378 3.17 28.10 -13.07
CA TYR A 378 2.36 27.02 -13.64
C TYR A 378 0.92 27.47 -13.71
N TYR A 379 0.07 26.80 -14.49
CA TYR A 379 -1.34 27.18 -14.59
C TYR A 379 -2.26 25.97 -14.47
N SER A 380 -3.46 26.20 -13.93
CA SER A 380 -4.39 25.13 -13.57
C SER A 380 -4.87 24.29 -14.76
N ASN A 381 -5.01 24.85 -15.95
CA ASN A 381 -5.49 24.12 -17.13
C ASN A 381 -4.34 23.59 -17.99
N ASP A 382 -3.10 23.94 -17.64
CA ASP A 382 -1.93 23.35 -18.27
C ASP A 382 -1.83 21.86 -17.90
N PRO A 383 -1.35 21.03 -18.84
CA PRO A 383 -1.13 19.62 -18.55
C PRO A 383 0.00 19.48 -17.52
N ILE A 384 -0.16 18.54 -16.58
CA ILE A 384 0.89 18.17 -15.62
C ILE A 384 2.16 17.73 -16.37
N GLN A 385 1.97 17.00 -17.47
CA GLN A 385 3.02 16.59 -18.38
C GLN A 385 2.84 17.32 -19.72
N PRO A 386 3.66 18.35 -20.02
CA PRO A 386 3.61 19.05 -21.31
C PRO A 386 3.73 18.11 -22.51
N LYS A 387 4.59 17.09 -22.37
CA LYS A 387 4.59 15.88 -23.19
C LYS A 387 4.49 14.69 -22.24
N ASN A 388 3.48 13.85 -22.44
CA ASN A 388 3.34 12.60 -21.72
C ASN A 388 4.33 11.55 -22.25
N ARG A 389 4.29 10.35 -21.67
CA ARG A 389 5.14 9.20 -22.08
C ARG A 389 5.01 8.76 -23.54
N TYR A 390 3.97 9.21 -24.23
CA TYR A 390 3.74 8.91 -25.64
C TYR A 390 4.21 10.05 -26.56
N GLY A 391 4.90 11.06 -26.01
CA GLY A 391 5.43 12.20 -26.76
C GLY A 391 4.38 13.23 -27.17
N VAL A 392 3.13 13.07 -26.74
CA VAL A 392 2.00 13.97 -27.05
C VAL A 392 1.61 14.80 -25.83
N ARG A 393 0.81 15.85 -26.02
CA ARG A 393 0.32 16.68 -24.90
C ARG A 393 -0.40 15.82 -23.85
N GLY A 394 -0.09 16.04 -22.57
CA GLY A 394 -0.80 15.39 -21.47
C GLY A 394 -2.28 15.78 -21.39
N ASN A 395 -3.07 14.91 -20.79
CA ASN A 395 -4.53 15.00 -20.67
C ASN A 395 -4.99 15.32 -19.25
N PHE A 396 -4.11 15.18 -18.27
CA PHE A 396 -4.36 15.53 -16.87
C PHE A 396 -3.72 16.86 -16.52
N THR A 397 -4.43 17.68 -15.76
CA THR A 397 -4.08 19.09 -15.51
C THR A 397 -3.75 19.35 -14.04
N TRP A 398 -3.00 20.42 -13.78
CA TRP A 398 -2.70 20.83 -12.40
C TRP A 398 -3.98 21.18 -11.61
N GLY A 399 -5.01 21.66 -12.30
CA GLY A 399 -6.31 21.98 -11.74
C GLY A 399 -7.03 20.75 -11.19
N GLU A 400 -6.95 19.63 -11.91
CA GLU A 400 -7.46 18.33 -11.44
C GLU A 400 -6.62 17.82 -10.26
N ALA A 401 -5.30 17.86 -10.37
CA ALA A 401 -4.41 17.32 -9.34
C ALA A 401 -4.45 18.10 -8.01
N LEU A 402 -4.61 19.43 -8.08
CA LEU A 402 -4.61 20.32 -6.92
C LEU A 402 -6.01 20.80 -6.53
N HIS A 403 -7.05 20.27 -7.16
CA HIS A 403 -8.44 20.61 -6.90
C HIS A 403 -8.67 22.14 -6.90
N VAL A 404 -8.32 22.77 -8.02
CA VAL A 404 -8.45 24.22 -8.19
C VAL A 404 -9.93 24.59 -8.33
N ASN A 405 -10.43 25.42 -7.42
CA ASN A 405 -11.69 26.12 -7.57
C ASN A 405 -11.50 27.29 -8.55
N ARG A 406 -12.10 27.16 -9.74
CA ARG A 406 -11.95 28.14 -10.83
C ARG A 406 -12.57 29.50 -10.49
N SER A 407 -13.64 29.53 -9.72
CA SER A 407 -14.35 30.76 -9.37
C SER A 407 -13.62 31.58 -8.31
N THR A 408 -12.93 30.92 -7.37
CA THR A 408 -12.27 31.60 -6.25
C THR A 408 -10.74 31.62 -6.36
N GLY A 409 -10.15 30.91 -7.31
CA GLY A 409 -8.70 30.70 -7.43
C GLY A 409 -8.08 29.89 -6.28
N ARG A 410 -8.90 29.30 -5.39
CA ARG A 410 -8.40 28.50 -4.26
C ARG A 410 -7.99 27.12 -4.75
N TYR A 411 -6.91 26.58 -4.20
CA TYR A 411 -6.43 25.24 -4.54
C TYR A 411 -5.66 24.61 -3.38
N ARG A 412 -5.49 23.29 -3.44
CA ARG A 412 -4.73 22.51 -2.46
C ARG A 412 -3.24 22.70 -2.74
N ARG A 413 -2.57 23.49 -1.91
CA ARG A 413 -1.16 23.84 -2.09
C ARG A 413 -0.26 22.68 -1.66
N PRO A 414 0.57 22.12 -2.54
CA PRO A 414 1.53 21.08 -2.15
C PRO A 414 2.41 21.56 -0.99
N ALA A 415 2.64 20.70 0.00
CA ALA A 415 3.46 21.07 1.16
C ALA A 415 4.95 21.20 0.84
N ASN A 416 5.45 20.44 -0.14
CA ASN A 416 6.86 20.42 -0.56
C ASN A 416 7.01 19.76 -1.94
N ALA A 417 8.24 19.78 -2.48
CA ALA A 417 8.56 19.23 -3.79
C ALA A 417 8.26 17.73 -3.92
N ARG A 418 8.34 16.94 -2.83
CA ARG A 418 8.05 15.50 -2.88
C ARG A 418 6.61 15.23 -3.28
N VAL A 419 5.67 16.06 -2.80
CA VAL A 419 4.26 15.98 -3.21
C VAL A 419 4.11 16.20 -4.71
N VAL A 420 4.81 17.20 -5.26
CA VAL A 420 4.77 17.50 -6.70
C VAL A 420 5.34 16.34 -7.52
N HIS A 421 6.44 15.73 -7.08
CA HIS A 421 6.97 14.51 -7.70
C HIS A 421 6.01 13.33 -7.62
N GLY A 422 5.26 13.19 -6.52
CA GLY A 422 4.16 12.22 -6.40
C GLY A 422 3.13 12.40 -7.50
N ILE A 423 2.64 13.63 -7.67
CA ILE A 423 1.66 13.99 -8.70
C ILE A 423 2.18 13.65 -10.11
N LEU A 424 3.46 13.96 -10.41
CA LEU A 424 4.08 13.65 -11.70
C LEU A 424 4.10 12.14 -11.99
N LYS A 425 4.42 11.30 -10.99
CA LYS A 425 4.38 9.83 -11.13
C LYS A 425 2.96 9.33 -11.40
N VAL A 426 1.99 9.82 -10.65
CA VAL A 426 0.59 9.41 -10.82
C VAL A 426 0.06 9.86 -12.18
N ALA A 427 0.47 11.02 -12.69
CA ALA A 427 0.06 11.48 -14.02
C ALA A 427 0.51 10.53 -15.14
N ASP A 428 1.74 9.99 -15.06
CA ASP A 428 2.21 8.97 -16.01
C ASP A 428 1.36 7.69 -15.97
N VAL A 429 0.95 7.28 -14.77
CA VAL A 429 0.06 6.11 -14.58
C VAL A 429 -1.32 6.37 -15.16
N MET A 430 -1.86 7.57 -14.94
CA MET A 430 -3.17 7.95 -15.45
C MET A 430 -3.21 8.03 -16.98
N GLU A 431 -2.11 8.42 -17.64
CA GLU A 431 -2.00 8.36 -19.11
C GLU A 431 -2.02 6.91 -19.63
N GLN A 432 -1.40 5.97 -18.91
CA GLN A 432 -1.46 4.54 -19.25
C GLN A 432 -2.89 3.99 -19.12
N ILE A 433 -3.57 4.35 -18.03
CA ILE A 433 -4.97 3.95 -17.81
C ILE A 433 -5.86 4.55 -18.89
N ARG A 434 -5.73 5.85 -19.20
CA ARG A 434 -6.46 6.51 -20.28
C ARG A 434 -6.27 5.77 -21.61
N LYS A 435 -5.04 5.39 -21.94
CA LYS A 435 -4.73 4.63 -23.16
C LYS A 435 -5.39 3.24 -23.15
N MET A 436 -5.35 2.54 -22.02
CA MET A 436 -5.97 1.22 -21.83
C MET A 436 -7.50 1.24 -22.07
N TYR A 437 -8.16 2.35 -21.80
CA TYR A 437 -9.60 2.56 -22.05
C TYR A 437 -9.90 3.31 -23.36
N GLY A 438 -8.95 3.28 -24.31
CA GLY A 438 -9.19 3.76 -25.68
C GLY A 438 -9.08 5.27 -25.83
N ASP A 439 -8.19 5.92 -25.07
CA ASP A 439 -7.93 7.36 -25.13
C ASP A 439 -9.14 8.25 -24.76
N LYS A 440 -10.16 7.65 -24.13
CA LYS A 440 -11.31 8.39 -23.63
C LYS A 440 -10.94 9.19 -22.39
N PRO A 441 -11.43 10.44 -22.27
CA PRO A 441 -11.16 11.24 -21.09
C PRO A 441 -11.66 10.58 -19.79
N LEU A 442 -10.81 10.49 -18.78
CA LEU A 442 -11.15 9.99 -17.44
C LEU A 442 -11.67 11.12 -16.54
N GLN A 443 -12.58 10.82 -15.62
CA GLN A 443 -13.06 11.80 -14.64
C GLN A 443 -12.23 11.68 -13.35
N ILE A 444 -11.63 12.78 -12.91
CA ILE A 444 -10.86 12.84 -11.67
C ILE A 444 -11.77 13.31 -10.54
N ASN A 445 -11.88 12.54 -9.47
CA ASN A 445 -12.64 12.90 -8.28
C ASN A 445 -11.74 13.53 -7.22
N SER A 446 -10.56 12.96 -6.98
CA SER A 446 -9.60 13.50 -6.01
C SER A 446 -8.19 13.08 -6.38
N TRP A 447 -7.22 13.92 -6.01
CA TRP A 447 -5.80 13.63 -6.21
C TRP A 447 -5.01 14.13 -5.00
N TYR A 448 -4.24 15.22 -5.06
CA TYR A 448 -3.61 15.71 -3.84
C TYR A 448 -4.67 16.14 -2.80
N ARG A 449 -4.47 15.75 -1.55
CA ARG A 449 -5.23 16.24 -0.39
C ARG A 449 -4.25 16.79 0.63
N ASP A 450 -4.42 18.04 1.05
CA ASP A 450 -3.73 18.54 2.24
C ASP A 450 -4.30 17.86 3.51
N PRO A 451 -3.59 17.92 4.65
CA PRO A 451 -4.03 17.25 5.88
C PRO A 451 -5.42 17.65 6.38
N ALA A 452 -5.81 18.92 6.22
CA ALA A 452 -7.12 19.39 6.67
C ALA A 452 -8.23 18.83 5.78
N THR A 453 -8.04 18.90 4.46
CA THR A 453 -8.97 18.31 3.49
C THR A 453 -9.11 16.81 3.66
N ASN A 454 -7.99 16.08 3.80
CA ASN A 454 -8.03 14.62 3.96
C ASN A 454 -8.86 14.19 5.18
N ARG A 455 -8.71 14.90 6.31
CA ARG A 455 -9.53 14.67 7.50
C ARG A 455 -11.00 15.02 7.25
N ALA A 456 -11.28 16.16 6.61
CA ALA A 456 -12.64 16.63 6.36
C ALA A 456 -13.44 15.66 5.47
N VAL A 457 -12.79 15.02 4.50
CA VAL A 457 -13.45 14.04 3.63
C VAL A 457 -13.54 12.64 4.23
N GLY A 458 -12.99 12.40 5.43
CA GLY A 458 -12.97 11.07 6.07
C GLY A 458 -11.90 10.12 5.52
N GLY A 459 -10.78 10.66 5.01
CA GLY A 459 -9.68 9.86 4.48
C GLY A 459 -8.77 9.27 5.56
N ALA A 460 -8.16 8.12 5.26
CA ALA A 460 -7.13 7.44 6.05
C ALA A 460 -6.04 8.39 6.58
N ARG A 461 -5.57 8.13 7.81
CA ARG A 461 -4.56 8.97 8.49
C ARG A 461 -3.24 9.02 7.72
N LEU A 462 -2.88 7.90 7.10
CA LEU A 462 -1.67 7.75 6.29
C LEU A 462 -2.02 7.63 4.79
N SER A 463 -3.03 8.36 4.32
CA SER A 463 -3.45 8.33 2.92
C SER A 463 -2.34 8.75 1.96
N SER A 464 -2.14 7.98 0.88
CA SER A 464 -1.22 8.34 -0.21
C SER A 464 -1.63 9.62 -0.97
N HIS A 465 -2.86 10.12 -0.79
CA HIS A 465 -3.26 11.44 -1.30
C HIS A 465 -2.50 12.58 -0.61
N LEU A 466 -2.05 12.39 0.64
CA LEU A 466 -1.26 13.39 1.40
C LEU A 466 0.13 13.61 0.80
N THR A 467 0.64 12.64 0.04
CA THR A 467 1.96 12.69 -0.61
C THR A 467 1.88 12.92 -2.11
N GLY A 468 0.67 13.15 -2.65
CA GLY A 468 0.44 13.30 -4.09
C GLY A 468 0.57 11.98 -4.87
N ASP A 469 0.76 10.85 -4.19
CA ASP A 469 1.01 9.54 -4.80
C ASP A 469 -0.27 8.78 -5.14
N ALA A 470 -1.46 9.39 -5.02
CA ALA A 470 -2.74 8.73 -5.26
C ALA A 470 -3.75 9.59 -6.02
N VAL A 471 -4.66 8.90 -6.71
CA VAL A 471 -5.79 9.49 -7.42
C VAL A 471 -7.04 8.60 -7.33
N ASP A 472 -8.17 9.25 -7.10
CA ASP A 472 -9.51 8.68 -7.14
C ASP A 472 -10.16 9.13 -8.47
N PHE A 473 -10.56 8.19 -9.30
CA PHE A 473 -11.05 8.47 -10.66
C PHE A 473 -12.20 7.56 -11.10
N VAL A 474 -12.87 7.97 -12.17
CA VAL A 474 -13.95 7.22 -12.82
C VAL A 474 -13.64 7.09 -14.31
N VAL A 475 -13.87 5.91 -14.86
CA VAL A 475 -13.89 5.68 -16.31
C VAL A 475 -15.34 5.78 -16.78
N PRO A 476 -15.73 6.82 -17.54
CA PRO A 476 -17.12 6.99 -17.95
C PRO A 476 -17.66 5.76 -18.70
N GLY A 477 -18.83 5.28 -18.27
CA GLY A 477 -19.49 4.11 -18.86
C GLY A 477 -18.92 2.75 -18.43
N VAL A 478 -17.98 2.71 -17.49
CA VAL A 478 -17.43 1.47 -16.93
C VAL A 478 -17.58 1.49 -15.41
N ARG A 479 -18.04 0.39 -14.83
CA ARG A 479 -18.22 0.28 -13.38
C ARG A 479 -16.87 0.26 -12.67
N CYS A 480 -16.78 0.88 -11.50
CA CYS A 480 -15.54 0.96 -10.72
C CYS A 480 -15.00 -0.42 -10.30
N SER A 481 -15.90 -1.39 -10.13
CA SER A 481 -15.60 -2.81 -9.87
C SER A 481 -14.89 -3.48 -11.07
N ASP A 482 -15.38 -3.23 -12.28
CA ASP A 482 -14.77 -3.72 -13.53
C ASP A 482 -13.44 -3.02 -13.82
N VAL A 483 -13.34 -1.72 -13.51
CA VAL A 483 -12.07 -0.97 -13.61
C VAL A 483 -11.03 -1.58 -12.67
N TYR A 484 -11.40 -1.82 -11.42
CA TYR A 484 -10.53 -2.50 -10.45
C TYR A 484 -10.10 -3.87 -10.95
N ALA A 485 -11.03 -4.71 -11.40
CA ALA A 485 -10.73 -6.07 -11.84
C ALA A 485 -9.74 -6.09 -13.01
N ARG A 486 -9.88 -5.15 -13.96
CA ARG A 486 -8.95 -4.99 -15.08
C ARG A 486 -7.57 -4.48 -14.66
N LEU A 487 -7.52 -3.53 -13.73
CA LEU A 487 -6.26 -2.91 -13.30
C LEU A 487 -5.48 -3.76 -12.31
N ASN A 488 -6.13 -4.59 -11.48
CA ASN A 488 -5.48 -5.36 -10.43
C ASN A 488 -4.28 -6.21 -10.89
N PRO A 489 -4.39 -7.06 -11.94
CA PRO A 489 -3.26 -7.84 -12.44
C PRO A 489 -2.18 -6.97 -13.11
N TRP A 490 -2.57 -5.90 -13.81
CA TRP A 490 -1.64 -4.98 -14.49
C TRP A 490 -0.84 -4.12 -13.50
N TRP A 491 -1.49 -3.69 -12.41
CA TRP A 491 -0.87 -2.84 -11.40
C TRP A 491 0.06 -3.64 -10.49
N GLY A 492 -0.34 -4.87 -10.12
CA GLY A 492 0.53 -5.80 -9.41
C GLY A 492 1.17 -5.17 -8.16
N SER A 493 2.48 -5.33 -8.01
CA SER A 493 3.28 -4.80 -6.89
C SER A 493 3.68 -3.32 -7.03
N ARG A 494 3.20 -2.59 -8.04
CA ARG A 494 3.59 -1.18 -8.28
C ARG A 494 2.97 -0.21 -7.28
N GLY A 495 1.87 -0.59 -6.62
CA GLY A 495 1.22 0.24 -5.62
C GLY A 495 -0.15 -0.26 -5.17
N GLY A 496 -0.90 0.62 -4.51
CA GLY A 496 -2.24 0.33 -4.00
C GLY A 496 -3.33 0.44 -5.06
N LEU A 497 -4.39 -0.34 -4.90
CA LEU A 497 -5.58 -0.29 -5.75
C LEU A 497 -6.82 -0.62 -4.91
N ALA A 498 -7.89 0.15 -5.06
CA ALA A 498 -9.14 -0.10 -4.37
C ALA A 498 -10.36 0.34 -5.20
N SER A 499 -11.53 -0.11 -4.78
CA SER A 499 -12.80 0.22 -5.43
C SER A 499 -13.88 0.58 -4.42
N SER A 500 -14.71 1.53 -4.81
CA SER A 500 -16.01 1.88 -4.23
C SER A 500 -17.10 1.76 -5.29
N SER A 501 -18.37 2.02 -4.94
CA SER A 501 -19.44 2.12 -5.93
C SER A 501 -19.27 3.30 -6.91
N VAL A 502 -18.54 4.35 -6.52
CA VAL A 502 -18.55 5.66 -7.23
C VAL A 502 -17.17 6.15 -7.71
N PHE A 503 -16.08 5.48 -7.33
CA PHE A 503 -14.74 5.72 -7.87
C PHE A 503 -13.82 4.51 -7.70
N THR A 504 -12.77 4.47 -8.53
CA THR A 504 -11.61 3.60 -8.36
C THR A 504 -10.44 4.42 -7.81
N HIS A 505 -9.75 3.87 -6.82
CA HIS A 505 -8.54 4.44 -6.25
C HIS A 505 -7.30 3.73 -6.80
N ILE A 506 -6.28 4.49 -7.16
CA ILE A 506 -4.94 3.94 -7.45
C ILE A 506 -3.86 4.83 -6.84
N ASP A 507 -2.80 4.21 -6.34
CA ASP A 507 -1.63 4.92 -5.84
C ASP A 507 -0.32 4.24 -6.20
N VAL A 508 0.78 5.00 -6.16
CA VAL A 508 2.14 4.59 -6.55
C VAL A 508 3.04 4.33 -5.34
N ARG A 509 2.49 3.82 -4.23
CA ARG A 509 3.24 3.56 -2.99
C ARG A 509 4.42 2.57 -3.13
N GLY A 510 4.52 1.88 -4.27
CA GLY A 510 5.66 0.99 -4.57
C GLY A 510 5.57 -0.41 -3.99
N TYR A 511 4.39 -0.84 -3.51
CA TYR A 511 4.12 -2.20 -3.05
C TYR A 511 2.66 -2.57 -3.18
N TRP A 512 2.38 -3.88 -3.15
CA TRP A 512 1.03 -4.40 -3.28
C TRP A 512 0.19 -4.04 -2.04
N ALA A 513 -0.92 -3.33 -2.27
CA ALA A 513 -1.95 -3.10 -1.26
C ALA A 513 -3.36 -3.11 -1.89
N ARG A 514 -4.35 -3.79 -1.29
CA ARG A 514 -5.73 -3.87 -1.83
C ARG A 514 -6.80 -3.72 -0.75
N TRP A 515 -7.85 -2.95 -1.08
CA TRP A 515 -8.97 -2.75 -0.16
C TRP A 515 -10.26 -2.37 -0.90
N SER A 516 -11.37 -2.27 -0.16
CA SER A 516 -12.66 -1.80 -0.66
C SER A 516 -13.29 -0.83 0.33
N TYR A 517 -13.91 0.23 -0.17
CA TYR A 517 -14.51 1.26 0.69
C TYR A 517 -15.87 0.87 1.28
N GLY A 518 -16.50 -0.20 0.77
CA GLY A 518 -17.70 -0.80 1.37
C GLY A 518 -19.03 -0.05 1.18
N TYR A 519 -19.05 0.99 0.34
CA TYR A 519 -20.27 1.76 0.00
C TYR A 519 -20.37 2.02 -1.50
#